data_AF-A0A7S2EUV5-F1
#
_entry.id   AF-A0A7S2EUV5-F1
#
_cell.length_a   1.000
_cell.length_b   1.000
_cell.length_c   1.000
_cell.angle_alpha   90.00
_cell.angle_beta   90.00
_cell.angle_gamma   90.00
#
_symmetry.space_group_name_H-M   'P 1'
#
loop_
_entity.id
_entity.type
_entity.pdbx_description
1 polymer ?
#
loop_
_entity_poly.entity_id
_entity_poly.type
_entity_poly.pdbx_seq_one_letter_code
_entity_poly.pdbx_strand_id
1 'polypeptide(L)'
;MSPLLPIADLNKFLSEQCRSLSSALKKLEDSFPPSSAQTLISAAEASLVLLAHHIDSIAEHYCNGVGYIEEMLRSQLVSAIGKEIQSEDFTEFILFHNRKLFKNEFVPKPFCHAIRRPGHYPDGVLSIERTGNDDFGTKKNTDPVVTFMRKIEGSSSAPMFFPINAATSVEFTGERFLHAWICHEFGEERESRSGGFNLVARARQFSSFLLLIGTVSGPDSFDPQHAIILQNKDEVLIPLLLNQLPTPKEFKDAIQSLSPEQQRFAKAFRSMQLESSVFGVCAVQLKPQLELLLGLPQFSLTKEIKLTQDLLSLFIDYQISSDLLSFDGVGSMTSSEKVEVVKGHVAAVYEMIQELKEKDLRNAEQEADMHVEMINGGGFRLFGGAAPAPPGGGMFGAPA
;
A
#
# COMPACT_ATOMS: atom_id res chain seq x y z
N MET A 1 29.67 -36.22 -21.06
CA MET A 1 28.80 -36.76 -22.12
C MET A 1 27.93 -37.83 -21.49
N SER A 2 26.65 -37.55 -21.25
CA SER A 2 25.70 -38.61 -20.89
C SER A 2 25.60 -39.58 -22.08
N PRO A 3 25.61 -40.90 -21.85
CA PRO A 3 25.41 -41.84 -22.94
C PRO A 3 23.94 -41.72 -23.37
N LEU A 4 23.71 -41.21 -24.58
CA LEU A 4 22.40 -41.30 -25.22
C LEU A 4 22.02 -42.78 -25.29
N LEU A 5 20.80 -43.10 -24.84
CA LEU A 5 20.26 -44.45 -24.88
C LEU A 5 20.36 -45.02 -26.31
N PRO A 6 20.89 -46.24 -26.51
CA PRO A 6 20.91 -46.88 -27.81
C PRO A 6 19.49 -47.06 -28.36
N ILE A 7 19.32 -46.89 -29.68
CA ILE A 7 18.03 -47.06 -30.38
C ILE A 7 17.38 -48.43 -30.09
N ALA A 8 18.21 -49.47 -29.90
CA ALA A 8 17.75 -50.81 -29.56
C ALA A 8 17.03 -50.87 -28.20
N ASP A 9 17.43 -50.06 -27.23
CA ASP A 9 16.79 -50.01 -25.91
C ASP A 9 15.51 -49.16 -25.93
N LEU A 10 15.44 -48.13 -26.78
CA LEU A 10 14.19 -47.37 -27.02
C LEU A 10 13.08 -48.28 -27.53
N ASN A 11 13.39 -49.16 -28.50
CA ASN A 11 12.43 -50.14 -29.01
C ASN A 11 11.96 -51.12 -27.93
N LYS A 12 12.84 -51.49 -26.99
CA LYS A 12 12.46 -52.32 -25.84
C LYS A 12 11.50 -51.58 -24.92
N PHE A 13 11.76 -50.31 -24.60
CA PHE A 13 10.85 -49.51 -23.78
C PHE A 13 9.47 -49.33 -24.42
N LEU A 14 9.40 -49.07 -25.73
CA LEU A 14 8.14 -48.99 -26.46
C LEU A 14 7.40 -50.34 -26.44
N SER A 15 8.11 -51.45 -26.65
CA SER A 15 7.51 -52.78 -26.59
C SER A 15 6.96 -53.12 -25.21
N GLU A 16 7.66 -52.69 -24.15
CA GLU A 16 7.22 -52.84 -22.76
C GLU A 16 6.03 -51.96 -22.42
N GLN A 17 6.00 -50.72 -22.92
CA GLN A 17 4.86 -49.81 -22.77
C GLN A 17 3.61 -50.39 -23.45
N CYS A 18 3.73 -50.86 -24.69
CA CYS A 18 2.65 -51.52 -25.42
C CYS A 18 2.16 -52.78 -24.69
N ARG A 19 3.09 -53.59 -24.16
CA ARG A 19 2.78 -54.80 -23.39
C ARG A 19 2.04 -54.46 -22.09
N SER A 20 2.52 -53.48 -21.34
CA SER A 20 1.93 -53.02 -20.09
C SER A 20 0.52 -52.45 -20.31
N LEU A 21 0.36 -51.59 -21.32
CA LEU A 21 -0.94 -51.00 -21.69
C LEU A 21 -1.94 -52.08 -22.13
N SER A 22 -1.50 -53.04 -22.96
CA SER A 22 -2.35 -54.16 -23.39
C SER A 22 -2.77 -55.05 -22.21
N SER A 23 -1.90 -55.25 -21.22
CA SER A 23 -2.21 -55.98 -20.00
C SER A 23 -3.22 -55.22 -19.12
N ALA A 24 -3.08 -53.90 -19.01
CA ALA A 24 -4.02 -53.05 -18.28
C ALA A 24 -5.40 -53.02 -18.94
N LEU A 25 -5.48 -52.92 -20.27
CA LEU A 25 -6.74 -52.97 -21.01
C LEU A 25 -7.47 -54.31 -20.82
N LYS A 26 -6.76 -55.44 -20.89
CA LYS A 26 -7.35 -56.76 -20.62
C LYS A 26 -7.89 -56.89 -19.20
N LYS A 27 -7.18 -56.37 -18.20
CA LYS A 27 -7.67 -56.34 -16.81
C LYS A 27 -8.95 -55.52 -16.66
N LEU A 28 -9.09 -54.43 -17.43
CA LEU A 28 -10.31 -53.63 -17.44
C LEU A 28 -11.46 -54.35 -18.15
N GLU A 29 -11.19 -55.05 -19.26
CA GLU A 29 -12.17 -55.90 -19.93
C GLU A 29 -12.69 -57.03 -19.02
N ASP A 30 -11.83 -57.61 -18.17
CA ASP A 30 -12.22 -58.64 -17.20
C ASP A 30 -12.98 -58.07 -15.98
N SER A 31 -12.78 -56.79 -15.65
CA SER A 31 -13.34 -56.16 -14.43
C SER A 31 -14.64 -55.39 -14.66
N PHE A 32 -14.92 -54.96 -15.89
CA PHE A 32 -16.09 -54.16 -16.24
C PHE A 32 -17.06 -54.92 -17.17
N PRO A 33 -18.38 -54.71 -17.04
CA PRO A 33 -19.35 -55.39 -17.88
C PRO A 33 -19.25 -54.93 -19.35
N PRO A 34 -19.62 -55.81 -20.30
CA PRO A 34 -19.71 -55.45 -21.71
C PRO A 34 -20.81 -54.41 -21.94
N SER A 35 -20.61 -53.53 -22.93
CA SER A 35 -21.50 -52.40 -23.22
C SER A 35 -22.96 -52.86 -23.43
N SER A 36 -23.81 -52.56 -22.43
CA SER A 36 -25.25 -52.86 -22.44
C SER A 36 -26.04 -51.61 -22.06
N ALA A 37 -27.29 -51.51 -22.51
CA ALA A 37 -28.15 -50.34 -22.25
C ALA A 37 -28.54 -50.15 -20.76
N GLN A 38 -28.16 -51.07 -19.87
CA GLN A 38 -28.49 -51.04 -18.43
C GLN A 38 -27.27 -50.72 -17.53
N THR A 39 -26.07 -50.60 -18.09
CA THR A 39 -24.83 -50.33 -17.34
C THR A 39 -24.36 -48.92 -17.61
N LEU A 40 -24.22 -48.10 -16.55
CA LEU A 40 -23.75 -46.72 -16.63
C LEU A 40 -22.26 -46.58 -16.98
N ILE A 41 -21.46 -47.62 -16.72
CA ILE A 41 -20.03 -47.67 -17.06
C ILE A 41 -19.73 -49.03 -17.68
N SER A 42 -19.20 -49.02 -18.88
CA SER A 42 -18.80 -50.19 -19.67
C SER A 42 -17.27 -50.29 -19.78
N ALA A 43 -16.77 -51.47 -20.16
CA ALA A 43 -15.34 -51.69 -20.41
C ALA A 43 -14.75 -50.72 -21.46
N ALA A 44 -15.56 -50.26 -22.42
CA ALA A 44 -15.16 -49.29 -23.43
C ALA A 44 -14.89 -47.89 -22.82
N GLU A 45 -15.74 -47.42 -21.92
CA GLU A 45 -15.57 -46.13 -21.23
C GLU A 45 -14.39 -46.17 -20.26
N ALA A 46 -14.24 -47.27 -19.52
CA ALA A 46 -13.09 -47.47 -18.64
C ALA A 46 -11.75 -47.49 -19.41
N SER A 47 -11.74 -48.13 -20.59
CA SER A 47 -10.58 -48.13 -21.49
C SER A 47 -10.27 -46.75 -22.04
N LEU A 48 -11.29 -45.97 -22.41
CA LEU A 48 -11.11 -44.60 -22.90
C LEU A 48 -10.53 -43.68 -21.82
N VAL A 49 -11.01 -43.78 -20.58
CA VAL A 49 -10.46 -43.00 -19.45
C VAL A 49 -9.01 -43.39 -19.17
N LEU A 50 -8.68 -44.68 -19.18
CA LEU A 50 -7.30 -45.14 -19.02
C LEU A 50 -6.38 -44.59 -20.12
N LEU A 51 -6.83 -44.65 -21.39
CA LEU A 51 -6.05 -44.14 -22.52
C LEU A 51 -5.88 -42.62 -22.45
N ALA A 52 -6.93 -41.88 -22.06
CA ALA A 52 -6.85 -40.44 -21.87
C ALA A 52 -5.84 -40.05 -20.79
N HIS A 53 -5.87 -40.74 -19.64
CA HIS A 53 -4.89 -40.53 -18.56
C HIS A 53 -3.47 -40.91 -18.99
N HIS A 54 -3.31 -41.96 -19.80
CA HIS A 54 -2.01 -42.37 -20.33
C HIS A 54 -1.45 -41.33 -21.33
N ILE A 55 -2.30 -40.75 -22.18
CA ILE A 55 -1.91 -39.68 -23.10
C ILE A 55 -1.48 -38.43 -22.33
N ASP A 56 -2.23 -38.05 -21.29
CA ASP A 56 -1.89 -36.92 -20.43
C ASP A 56 -0.54 -37.12 -19.73
N SER A 57 -0.32 -38.31 -19.17
CA SER A 57 0.97 -38.68 -18.57
C SER A 57 2.13 -38.65 -19.58
N ILE A 58 1.93 -39.09 -20.83
CA ILE A 58 2.95 -38.97 -21.87
C ILE A 58 3.25 -37.50 -22.18
N ALA A 59 2.22 -36.66 -22.30
CA ALA A 59 2.39 -35.24 -22.56
C ALA A 59 3.16 -34.56 -21.41
N GLU A 60 2.81 -34.88 -20.17
CA GLU A 60 3.51 -34.39 -18.98
C GLU A 60 4.98 -34.85 -18.96
N HIS A 61 5.25 -36.14 -19.19
CA HIS A 61 6.61 -36.66 -19.26
C HIS A 61 7.43 -36.03 -20.39
N TYR A 62 6.81 -35.73 -21.53
CA TYR A 62 7.46 -35.02 -22.62
C TYR A 62 7.81 -33.57 -22.22
N CYS A 63 6.85 -32.82 -21.67
CA CYS A 63 7.09 -31.47 -21.17
C CYS A 63 8.20 -31.44 -20.10
N ASN A 64 8.16 -32.38 -19.16
CA ASN A 64 9.19 -32.52 -18.12
C ASN A 64 10.56 -32.89 -18.71
N GLY A 65 10.59 -33.76 -19.72
CA GLY A 65 11.82 -34.15 -20.41
C GLY A 65 12.45 -32.98 -21.18
N VAL A 66 11.64 -32.22 -21.91
CA VAL A 66 12.09 -31.00 -22.61
C VAL A 66 12.55 -29.97 -21.59
N GLY A 67 11.76 -29.70 -20.54
CA GLY A 67 12.11 -28.76 -19.47
C GLY A 67 13.43 -29.13 -18.77
N TYR A 68 13.65 -30.42 -18.50
CA TYR A 68 14.92 -30.89 -17.92
C TYR A 68 16.11 -30.62 -18.86
N ILE A 69 15.98 -30.89 -20.16
CA ILE A 69 17.05 -30.63 -21.13
C ILE A 69 17.32 -29.13 -21.22
N GLU A 70 16.28 -28.30 -21.27
CA GLU A 70 16.41 -26.83 -21.30
C GLU A 70 17.09 -26.30 -20.05
N GLU A 71 16.69 -26.76 -18.86
CA GLU A 71 17.30 -26.37 -17.59
C GLU A 71 18.75 -26.84 -17.47
N MET A 72 19.05 -28.06 -17.93
CA MET A 72 20.42 -28.58 -17.99
C MET A 72 21.29 -27.72 -18.92
N LEU A 73 20.81 -27.40 -20.12
CA LEU A 73 21.52 -26.56 -21.08
C LEU A 73 21.71 -25.13 -20.55
N ARG A 74 20.67 -24.56 -19.94
CA ARG A 74 20.74 -23.24 -19.28
C ARG A 74 21.78 -23.25 -18.16
N SER A 75 21.78 -24.27 -17.32
CA SER A 75 22.76 -24.40 -16.22
C SER A 75 24.19 -24.52 -16.73
N GLN A 76 24.41 -25.30 -17.80
CA GLN A 76 25.72 -25.41 -18.46
C GLN A 76 26.17 -24.06 -19.05
N LEU A 77 25.25 -23.31 -19.68
CA LEU A 77 25.52 -21.99 -20.24
C LEU A 77 25.89 -20.99 -19.12
N VAL A 78 25.11 -20.95 -18.04
CA VAL A 78 25.38 -20.09 -16.88
C VAL A 78 26.73 -20.45 -16.25
N SER A 79 27.04 -21.74 -16.12
CA SER A 79 28.35 -22.20 -15.61
C SER A 79 29.51 -21.82 -16.54
N ALA A 80 29.31 -21.78 -17.85
CA ALA A 80 30.34 -21.44 -18.82
C ALA A 80 30.60 -19.93 -18.92
N ILE A 81 29.54 -19.11 -18.84
CA ILE A 81 29.62 -17.65 -18.88
C ILE A 81 30.02 -17.08 -17.51
N GLY A 82 29.60 -17.73 -16.43
CA GLY A 82 29.99 -17.46 -15.05
C GLY A 82 29.00 -16.62 -14.24
N LYS A 83 28.05 -15.91 -14.87
CA LYS A 83 27.00 -15.14 -14.17
C LYS A 83 25.77 -14.93 -15.06
N GLU A 84 24.59 -15.04 -14.46
CA GLU A 84 23.33 -14.59 -15.06
C GLU A 84 23.07 -13.13 -14.69
N ILE A 85 22.73 -12.30 -15.67
CA ILE A 85 22.44 -10.87 -15.47
C ILE A 85 20.99 -10.75 -15.01
N GLN A 86 20.81 -10.24 -13.79
CA GLN A 86 19.49 -9.93 -13.23
C GLN A 86 19.10 -8.46 -13.45
N SER A 87 17.85 -8.12 -13.19
CA SER A 87 17.36 -6.72 -13.22
C SER A 87 18.16 -5.80 -12.29
N GLU A 88 18.61 -6.32 -11.15
CA GLU A 88 19.44 -5.61 -10.18
C GLU A 88 20.81 -5.26 -10.78
N ASP A 89 21.47 -6.24 -11.40
CA ASP A 89 22.78 -6.06 -12.05
C ASP A 89 22.71 -4.99 -13.15
N PHE A 90 21.62 -5.01 -13.93
CA PHE A 90 21.40 -4.01 -14.97
C PHE A 90 21.15 -2.62 -14.37
N THR A 91 20.41 -2.53 -13.27
CA THR A 91 20.18 -1.27 -12.56
C THR A 91 21.50 -0.67 -12.05
N GLU A 92 22.35 -1.48 -11.42
CA GLU A 92 23.68 -1.04 -10.98
C GLU A 92 24.56 -0.58 -12.15
N PHE A 93 24.55 -1.35 -13.23
CA PHE A 93 25.26 -1.00 -14.45
C PHE A 93 24.83 0.36 -15.01
N ILE A 94 23.51 0.60 -15.10
CA ILE A 94 22.96 1.87 -15.59
C ILE A 94 23.33 3.01 -14.64
N LEU A 95 23.23 2.83 -13.32
CA LEU A 95 23.62 3.85 -12.35
C LEU A 95 25.09 4.23 -12.46
N PHE A 96 25.98 3.26 -12.66
CA PHE A 96 27.41 3.52 -12.86
C PHE A 96 27.68 4.32 -14.13
N HIS A 97 27.02 3.97 -15.24
CA HIS A 97 27.23 4.66 -16.53
C HIS A 97 26.58 6.04 -16.55
N ASN A 98 25.42 6.22 -15.91
CA ASN A 98 24.76 7.51 -15.80
C ASN A 98 25.66 8.57 -15.15
N ARG A 99 26.49 8.19 -14.16
CA ARG A 99 27.47 9.09 -13.55
C ARG A 99 28.56 9.59 -14.51
N LYS A 100 28.84 8.84 -15.58
CA LYS A 100 29.81 9.22 -16.61
C LYS A 100 29.18 9.95 -17.79
N LEU A 101 27.93 9.61 -18.12
CA LEU A 101 27.21 10.15 -19.27
C LEU A 101 26.60 11.52 -19.00
N PHE A 102 26.04 11.73 -17.80
CA PHE A 102 25.36 12.97 -17.46
C PHE A 102 26.28 13.93 -16.68
N LYS A 103 26.06 15.24 -16.88
CA LYS A 103 26.60 16.24 -15.95
C LYS A 103 25.94 16.05 -14.58
N ASN A 104 26.64 16.42 -13.51
CA ASN A 104 26.18 16.27 -12.12
C ASN A 104 24.75 16.80 -11.84
N GLU A 105 24.30 17.80 -12.60
CA GLU A 105 22.95 18.37 -12.50
C GLU A 105 21.86 17.44 -13.02
N PHE A 106 22.15 16.63 -14.04
CA PHE A 106 21.21 15.74 -14.73
C PHE A 106 21.35 14.27 -14.33
N VAL A 107 22.38 13.94 -13.54
CA VAL A 107 22.54 12.58 -13.01
C VAL A 107 21.31 12.23 -12.17
N PRO A 108 20.68 11.07 -12.39
CA PRO A 108 19.59 10.58 -11.56
C PRO A 108 19.96 10.56 -10.07
N LYS A 109 19.03 10.99 -9.21
CA LYS A 109 19.26 11.09 -7.77
C LYS A 109 18.31 10.16 -7.02
N PRO A 110 18.71 9.64 -5.85
CA PRO A 110 17.80 8.92 -4.97
C PRO A 110 16.56 9.78 -4.67
N PHE A 111 15.37 9.18 -4.75
CA PHE A 111 14.14 9.81 -4.29
C PHE A 111 14.18 9.85 -2.77
N CYS A 112 14.77 10.92 -2.24
CA CYS A 112 14.91 11.17 -0.82
C CYS A 112 14.95 12.68 -0.59
N HIS A 113 13.86 13.21 -0.05
CA HIS A 113 13.67 14.64 0.18
C HIS A 113 13.56 14.93 1.65
N ALA A 114 14.39 15.85 2.13
CA ALA A 114 14.29 16.38 3.47
C ALA A 114 13.19 17.44 3.53
N ILE A 115 12.16 17.19 4.34
CA ILE A 115 11.11 18.16 4.61
C ILE A 115 11.67 19.15 5.62
N ARG A 116 11.96 20.38 5.18
CA ARG A 116 12.61 21.39 6.02
C ARG A 116 12.24 22.80 5.64
N ARG A 117 12.30 23.70 6.63
CA ARG A 117 12.30 25.15 6.40
C ARG A 117 13.65 25.62 5.84
N PRO A 118 13.70 26.70 5.05
CA PRO A 118 14.95 27.33 4.65
C PRO A 118 15.82 27.64 5.88
N GLY A 119 17.09 27.22 5.85
CA GLY A 119 18.05 27.46 6.94
C GLY A 119 17.82 26.66 8.23
N HIS A 120 16.90 25.69 8.25
CA HIS A 120 16.58 24.90 9.45
C HIS A 120 16.91 23.41 9.31
N TYR A 121 16.98 22.72 10.45
CA TYR A 121 17.10 21.27 10.50
C TYR A 121 15.82 20.61 9.93
N PRO A 122 15.93 19.46 9.23
CA PRO A 122 14.77 18.76 8.68
C PRO A 122 13.77 18.30 9.75
N ASP A 123 12.49 18.58 9.50
CA ASP A 123 11.36 18.07 10.26
C ASP A 123 11.08 16.59 9.88
N GLY A 124 11.42 16.17 8.67
CA GLY A 124 11.23 14.79 8.23
C GLY A 124 11.97 14.44 6.95
N VAL A 125 11.80 13.21 6.52
CA VAL A 125 12.31 12.69 5.25
C VAL A 125 11.19 11.95 4.52
N LEU A 126 11.08 12.19 3.22
CA LEU A 126 10.20 11.47 2.30
C LEU A 126 11.07 10.72 1.28
N SER A 127 10.92 9.41 1.20
CA SER A 127 11.64 8.54 0.27
C SER A 127 10.70 7.55 -0.42
N ILE A 128 11.09 7.06 -1.60
CA ILE A 128 10.48 5.86 -2.19
C ILE A 128 11.53 4.77 -2.11
N GLU A 129 11.20 3.69 -1.43
CA GLU A 129 12.14 2.62 -1.10
C GLU A 129 11.66 1.29 -1.70
N ARG A 130 12.62 0.51 -2.22
CA ARG A 130 12.33 -0.84 -2.72
C ARG A 130 12.26 -1.80 -1.54
N THR A 131 11.21 -2.60 -1.47
CA THR A 131 11.10 -3.70 -0.50
C THR A 131 11.94 -4.87 -1.03
N GLY A 132 13.13 -5.03 -0.47
CA GLY A 132 13.90 -6.27 -0.64
C GLY A 132 13.23 -7.41 0.14
N ASN A 133 13.08 -8.56 -0.51
CA ASN A 133 12.88 -9.83 0.20
C ASN A 133 14.25 -10.33 0.63
N ASP A 134 14.55 -10.26 1.91
CA ASP A 134 15.63 -11.05 2.50
C ASP A 134 15.02 -12.32 3.08
N ASP A 135 15.43 -13.48 2.57
CA ASP A 135 15.09 -14.80 3.10
C ASP A 135 15.64 -15.04 4.54
N PHE A 136 16.33 -14.05 5.15
CA PHE A 136 17.12 -14.25 6.37
C PHE A 136 16.98 -13.21 7.49
N GLY A 137 15.93 -12.38 7.51
CA GLY A 137 15.50 -11.65 8.72
C GLY A 137 16.46 -10.59 9.30
N THR A 138 17.60 -10.32 8.69
CA THR A 138 18.56 -9.29 9.11
C THR A 138 18.34 -7.99 8.36
N LYS A 139 17.95 -6.93 9.09
CA LYS A 139 17.87 -5.50 8.71
C LYS A 139 17.85 -5.21 7.19
N LYS A 140 16.64 -5.01 6.67
CA LYS A 140 16.34 -4.42 5.36
C LYS A 140 17.25 -3.23 5.05
N ASN A 141 18.17 -3.40 4.11
CA ASN A 141 18.81 -2.27 3.45
C ASN A 141 17.84 -1.78 2.37
N THR A 142 16.90 -0.92 2.75
CA THR A 142 15.95 -0.31 1.82
C THR A 142 16.58 0.92 1.19
N ASP A 143 17.28 0.73 0.07
CA ASP A 143 17.84 1.84 -0.68
C ASP A 143 16.74 2.63 -1.41
N PRO A 144 16.76 3.98 -1.35
CA PRO A 144 15.81 4.79 -2.09
C PRO A 144 15.98 4.63 -3.59
N VAL A 145 14.86 4.56 -4.30
CA VAL A 145 14.82 4.40 -5.75
C VAL A 145 15.45 5.62 -6.42
N VAL A 146 16.29 5.38 -7.43
CA VAL A 146 16.94 6.44 -8.18
C VAL A 146 16.01 6.94 -9.29
N THR A 147 15.81 8.25 -9.34
CA THR A 147 14.87 8.89 -10.26
C THR A 147 15.53 10.06 -10.99
N PHE A 148 15.09 10.30 -12.22
CA PHE A 148 15.36 11.56 -12.90
C PHE A 148 14.48 12.62 -12.25
N MET A 149 15.08 13.74 -11.86
CA MET A 149 14.40 14.79 -11.13
C MET A 149 14.56 16.12 -11.87
N ARG A 150 13.42 16.78 -12.08
CA ARG A 150 13.38 18.19 -12.46
C ARG A 150 12.82 18.98 -11.28
N LYS A 151 13.65 19.85 -10.71
CA LYS A 151 13.24 20.82 -9.71
C LYS A 151 12.65 22.05 -10.41
N ILE A 152 11.48 22.48 -9.97
CA ILE A 152 10.86 23.75 -10.34
C ILE A 152 10.83 24.59 -9.07
N GLU A 153 11.51 25.74 -9.09
CA GLU A 153 11.57 26.62 -7.93
C GLU A 153 10.23 27.30 -7.70
N GLY A 154 9.77 27.32 -6.44
CA GLY A 154 8.46 27.85 -6.09
C GLY A 154 8.28 29.34 -6.39
N SER A 155 9.37 30.12 -6.42
CA SER A 155 9.37 31.54 -6.81
C SER A 155 9.15 31.76 -8.31
N SER A 156 9.42 30.75 -9.14
CA SER A 156 9.36 30.82 -10.61
C SER A 156 8.09 30.21 -11.20
N SER A 157 7.27 29.57 -10.37
CA SER A 157 6.11 28.79 -10.80
C SER A 157 4.80 29.44 -10.35
N ALA A 158 3.78 29.39 -11.20
CA ALA A 158 2.41 29.76 -10.82
C ALA A 158 1.97 28.91 -9.60
N PRO A 159 1.24 29.47 -8.62
CA PRO A 159 0.77 28.73 -7.45
C PRO A 159 -0.13 27.56 -7.83
N MET A 160 -0.16 26.52 -6.98
CA MET A 160 -1.10 25.42 -7.13
C MET A 160 -2.21 25.56 -6.09
N PHE A 161 -3.38 25.04 -6.43
CA PHE A 161 -4.56 25.08 -5.60
C PHE A 161 -5.08 23.68 -5.35
N PHE A 162 -5.62 23.45 -4.15
CA PHE A 162 -6.47 22.31 -3.88
C PHE A 162 -7.71 22.72 -3.08
N PRO A 163 -8.88 22.17 -3.38
CA PRO A 163 -10.10 22.47 -2.64
C PRO A 163 -10.10 21.81 -1.27
N ILE A 164 -10.46 22.55 -0.21
CA ILE A 164 -10.80 21.96 1.11
C ILE A 164 -12.31 21.70 1.19
N ASN A 165 -13.11 22.61 0.63
CA ASN A 165 -14.57 22.46 0.53
C ASN A 165 -15.05 23.08 -0.79
N ALA A 166 -16.36 23.06 -1.04
CA ALA A 166 -16.94 23.57 -2.29
C ALA A 166 -16.71 25.08 -2.53
N ALA A 167 -16.36 25.85 -1.51
CA ALA A 167 -16.22 27.31 -1.56
C ALA A 167 -14.80 27.83 -1.28
N THR A 168 -13.89 26.97 -0.80
CA THR A 168 -12.56 27.36 -0.31
C THR A 168 -11.50 26.45 -0.91
N SER A 169 -10.60 27.07 -1.68
CA SER A 169 -9.37 26.45 -2.16
C SER A 169 -8.18 27.03 -1.42
N VAL A 170 -7.23 26.16 -1.08
CA VAL A 170 -5.96 26.56 -0.48
C VAL A 170 -4.94 26.73 -1.58
N GLU A 171 -4.31 27.90 -1.57
CA GLU A 171 -3.12 28.19 -2.36
C GLU A 171 -1.89 27.62 -1.65
N PHE A 172 -1.05 26.88 -2.38
CA PHE A 172 0.25 26.50 -1.89
C PHE A 172 1.37 26.86 -2.87
N THR A 173 2.40 27.49 -2.31
CA THR A 173 3.59 27.95 -3.01
C THR A 173 4.80 27.27 -2.39
N GLY A 174 5.49 26.48 -3.20
CA GLY A 174 6.59 25.64 -2.74
C GLY A 174 7.38 25.07 -3.90
N GLU A 175 8.55 24.51 -3.58
CA GLU A 175 9.36 23.79 -4.56
C GLU A 175 8.60 22.56 -5.08
N ARG A 176 8.62 22.35 -6.40
CA ARG A 176 7.99 21.21 -7.04
C ARG A 176 9.06 20.31 -7.62
N PHE A 177 8.92 19.01 -7.38
CA PHE A 177 9.85 18.02 -7.88
C PHE A 177 9.08 17.06 -8.78
N LEU A 178 9.37 17.11 -10.08
CA LEU A 178 8.87 16.12 -11.02
C LEU A 178 9.86 14.98 -11.09
N HIS A 179 9.39 13.77 -10.77
CA HIS A 179 10.19 12.55 -10.78
C HIS A 179 9.77 11.65 -11.92
N ALA A 180 10.76 11.13 -12.65
CA ALA A 180 10.58 10.04 -13.60
C ALA A 180 11.46 8.87 -13.18
N TRP A 181 10.87 7.69 -13.11
CA TRP A 181 11.56 6.46 -12.78
C TRP A 181 11.42 5.48 -13.95
N ILE A 182 12.51 4.79 -14.27
CA ILE A 182 12.56 3.78 -15.32
C ILE A 182 12.88 2.47 -14.62
N CYS A 183 11.96 1.51 -14.74
CA CYS A 183 12.12 0.15 -14.22
C CYS A 183 12.52 -0.77 -15.38
N HIS A 184 13.39 -1.73 -15.10
CA HIS A 184 13.82 -2.75 -16.05
C HIS A 184 13.42 -4.13 -15.52
N GLU A 185 12.71 -4.89 -16.35
CA GLU A 185 12.25 -6.25 -16.04
C GLU A 185 12.66 -7.18 -17.17
N PHE A 186 13.19 -8.36 -16.83
CA PHE A 186 13.59 -9.38 -17.78
C PHE A 186 12.64 -10.58 -17.70
N GLY A 187 12.04 -10.97 -18.84
CA GLY A 187 11.32 -12.25 -18.98
C GLY A 187 9.89 -12.32 -18.42
N GLU A 188 9.32 -13.52 -18.43
CA GLU A 188 7.92 -13.85 -18.08
C GLU A 188 7.64 -13.90 -16.56
N GLU A 189 8.49 -13.33 -15.70
CA GLU A 189 8.19 -13.18 -14.26
C GLU A 189 7.21 -12.03 -13.99
N ARG A 190 6.16 -11.90 -14.81
CA ARG A 190 5.16 -10.80 -14.75
C ARG A 190 4.42 -10.69 -13.42
N GLU A 191 4.47 -11.71 -12.56
CA GLU A 191 3.54 -11.81 -11.42
C GLU A 191 4.17 -12.15 -10.06
N SER A 192 5.50 -12.34 -9.92
CA SER A 192 6.01 -12.85 -8.62
C SER A 192 7.34 -12.33 -8.09
N ARG A 193 8.07 -11.43 -8.76
CA ARG A 193 9.36 -10.93 -8.22
C ARG A 193 9.66 -9.44 -8.37
N SER A 194 8.70 -8.63 -8.82
CA SER A 194 8.84 -7.17 -8.69
C SER A 194 8.70 -6.79 -7.21
N GLY A 195 9.83 -6.70 -6.51
CA GLY A 195 9.86 -6.30 -5.09
C GLY A 195 9.04 -5.02 -4.90
N GLY A 196 8.06 -5.07 -4.00
CA GLY A 196 7.09 -3.98 -3.82
C GLY A 196 7.79 -2.67 -3.46
N PHE A 197 7.27 -1.54 -3.93
CA PHE A 197 7.81 -0.23 -3.59
C PHE A 197 6.98 0.37 -2.46
N ASN A 198 7.62 1.07 -1.53
CA ASN A 198 6.92 1.80 -0.48
C ASN A 198 7.27 3.29 -0.59
N LEU A 199 6.26 4.14 -0.53
CA LEU A 199 6.45 5.53 -0.15
C LEU A 199 6.64 5.57 1.36
N VAL A 200 7.81 6.03 1.78
CA VAL A 200 8.23 6.07 3.18
C VAL A 200 8.33 7.51 3.64
N ALA A 201 7.56 7.86 4.65
CA ALA A 201 7.60 9.17 5.27
C ALA A 201 7.98 9.01 6.74
N ARG A 202 9.07 9.68 7.15
CA ARG A 202 9.64 9.60 8.50
C ARG A 202 9.70 10.98 9.13
N ALA A 203 9.03 11.15 10.26
CA ALA A 203 9.21 12.32 11.11
C ALA A 203 10.47 12.20 11.98
N ARG A 204 11.08 13.33 12.30
CA ARG A 204 12.12 13.41 13.33
C ARG A 204 11.47 13.57 14.72
N GLN A 205 12.31 13.58 15.74
CA GLN A 205 11.85 13.86 17.10
C GLN A 205 11.41 15.32 17.21
N PHE A 206 10.28 15.59 17.87
CA PHE A 206 9.77 16.95 18.11
C PHE A 206 9.42 17.75 16.83
N SER A 207 9.23 17.06 15.73
CA SER A 207 8.78 17.63 14.47
C SER A 207 7.41 17.08 14.09
N SER A 208 6.71 17.86 13.28
CA SER A 208 5.40 17.49 12.75
C SER A 208 5.23 18.08 11.36
N PHE A 209 4.67 17.29 10.46
CA PHE A 209 4.26 17.74 9.13
C PHE A 209 3.07 16.92 8.65
N LEU A 210 2.32 17.51 7.73
CA LEU A 210 1.18 16.89 7.07
C LEU A 210 1.62 16.38 5.71
N LEU A 211 1.32 15.11 5.44
CA LEU A 211 1.53 14.47 4.15
C LEU A 211 0.17 14.29 3.47
N LEU A 212 0.02 14.88 2.29
CA LEU A 212 -1.15 14.77 1.44
C LEU A 212 -0.79 13.91 0.22
N ILE A 213 -1.67 12.99 -0.13
CA ILE A 213 -1.54 12.09 -1.27
C ILE A 213 -2.76 12.29 -2.17
N GLY A 214 -2.53 12.40 -3.47
CA GLY A 214 -3.58 12.67 -4.42
C GLY A 214 -3.12 12.60 -5.87
N THR A 215 -3.92 13.21 -6.73
CA THR A 215 -3.69 13.24 -8.18
C THR A 215 -3.45 14.68 -8.64
N VAL A 216 -2.50 14.87 -9.55
CA VAL A 216 -2.29 16.16 -10.20
C VAL A 216 -3.14 16.21 -11.46
N SER A 217 -4.28 16.89 -11.41
CA SER A 217 -5.24 16.99 -12.50
C SER A 217 -4.89 18.05 -13.54
N GLY A 218 -4.02 19.00 -13.20
CA GLY A 218 -3.61 20.07 -14.11
C GLY A 218 -2.33 20.78 -13.69
N PRO A 219 -1.90 21.82 -14.42
CA PRO A 219 -0.67 22.56 -14.11
C PRO A 219 -0.74 23.29 -12.75
N ASP A 220 -1.94 23.72 -12.36
CA ASP A 220 -2.20 24.53 -11.17
C ASP A 220 -3.17 23.85 -10.19
N SER A 221 -3.53 22.58 -10.43
CA SER A 221 -4.54 21.85 -9.66
C SER A 221 -4.00 20.56 -9.06
N PHE A 222 -4.19 20.39 -7.77
CA PHE A 222 -3.91 19.17 -7.02
C PHE A 222 -5.16 18.70 -6.30
N ASP A 223 -5.54 17.44 -6.49
CA ASP A 223 -6.73 16.85 -5.87
C ASP A 223 -6.30 15.87 -4.77
N PRO A 224 -6.26 16.31 -3.49
CA PRO A 224 -5.90 15.45 -2.37
C PRO A 224 -6.99 14.41 -2.12
N GLN A 225 -6.60 13.15 -2.00
CA GLN A 225 -7.50 12.03 -1.67
C GLN A 225 -7.33 11.60 -0.22
N HIS A 226 -6.09 11.57 0.27
CA HIS A 226 -5.75 11.13 1.61
C HIS A 226 -4.75 12.07 2.26
N ALA A 227 -4.84 12.18 3.58
CA ALA A 227 -4.03 13.08 4.39
C ALA A 227 -3.60 12.36 5.67
N ILE A 228 -2.34 12.50 6.07
CA ILE A 228 -1.82 11.95 7.33
C ILE A 228 -0.87 12.94 7.99
N ILE A 229 -1.06 13.15 9.29
CA ILE A 229 -0.13 13.96 10.10
C ILE A 229 0.90 13.01 10.71
N LEU A 230 2.18 13.31 10.49
CA LEU A 230 3.31 12.56 11.03
C LEU A 230 3.95 13.38 12.16
N GLN A 231 4.15 12.78 13.32
CA GLN A 231 4.73 13.46 14.49
C GLN A 231 5.80 12.62 15.19
N ASN A 232 6.75 13.25 15.89
CA ASN A 232 7.56 12.61 16.94
C ASN A 232 8.13 11.20 16.65
N LYS A 233 8.92 11.05 15.57
CA LYS A 233 9.50 9.76 15.12
C LYS A 233 8.50 8.78 14.51
N ASP A 234 7.32 9.23 14.14
CA ASP A 234 6.40 8.42 13.33
C ASP A 234 7.05 8.03 12.00
N GLU A 235 6.79 6.80 11.60
CA GLU A 235 7.15 6.25 10.31
C GLU A 235 5.90 5.68 9.66
N VAL A 236 5.64 6.12 8.44
CA VAL A 236 4.54 5.63 7.62
C VAL A 236 5.11 5.00 6.37
N LEU A 237 4.70 3.75 6.12
CA LEU A 237 5.07 2.95 4.97
C LEU A 237 3.81 2.72 4.13
N ILE A 238 3.76 3.31 2.94
CA ILE A 238 2.60 3.21 2.04
C ILE A 238 3.02 2.37 0.83
N PRO A 239 2.47 1.16 0.67
CA PRO A 239 2.79 0.32 -0.48
C PRO A 239 2.29 0.97 -1.77
N LEU A 240 3.19 1.12 -2.74
CA LEU A 240 2.91 1.64 -4.07
C LEU A 240 2.55 0.48 -4.99
N LEU A 241 1.27 0.44 -5.35
CA LEU A 241 0.75 -0.47 -6.36
C LEU A 241 1.01 0.12 -7.75
N LEU A 242 1.99 -0.46 -8.45
CA LEU A 242 2.39 0.01 -9.77
C LEU A 242 1.57 -0.69 -10.85
N ASN A 243 0.73 0.08 -11.55
CA ASN A 243 0.01 -0.42 -12.71
C ASN A 243 0.72 0.02 -13.99
N GLN A 244 1.11 -0.94 -14.84
CA GLN A 244 1.67 -0.63 -16.15
C GLN A 244 0.54 -0.19 -17.10
N LEU A 245 0.63 1.03 -17.60
CA LEU A 245 -0.27 1.51 -18.64
C LEU A 245 0.25 1.09 -20.02
N PRO A 246 -0.60 0.54 -20.91
CA PRO A 246 -0.17 0.09 -22.23
C PRO A 246 0.31 1.27 -23.08
N THR A 247 1.32 1.03 -23.91
CA THR A 247 1.86 2.07 -24.80
C THR A 247 0.83 2.52 -25.84
N PRO A 248 0.99 3.70 -26.48
CA PRO A 248 0.09 4.17 -27.54
C PRO A 248 -0.16 3.13 -28.63
N LYS A 249 0.90 2.41 -29.02
CA LYS A 249 0.87 1.38 -30.05
C LYS A 249 0.15 0.12 -29.58
N GLU A 250 0.54 -0.45 -28.45
CA GLU A 250 -0.07 -1.68 -27.92
C GLU A 250 -1.55 -1.50 -27.67
N PHE A 251 -1.95 -0.35 -27.11
CA PHE A 251 -3.36 -0.05 -26.92
C PHE A 251 -4.11 0.04 -28.27
N LYS A 252 -3.51 0.66 -29.29
CA LYS A 252 -4.11 0.75 -30.61
C LYS A 252 -4.29 -0.64 -31.24
N ASP A 253 -3.31 -1.51 -31.06
CA ASP A 253 -3.36 -2.89 -31.57
C ASP A 253 -4.39 -3.73 -30.79
N ALA A 254 -4.49 -3.55 -29.47
CA ALA A 254 -5.46 -4.25 -28.63
C ALA A 254 -6.92 -3.87 -28.93
N ILE A 255 -7.21 -2.62 -29.29
CA ILE A 255 -8.57 -2.19 -29.61
C ILE A 255 -8.97 -2.41 -31.07
N GLN A 256 -8.03 -2.78 -31.95
CA GLN A 256 -8.31 -2.92 -33.39
C GLN A 256 -9.35 -4.00 -33.71
N SER A 257 -9.41 -5.05 -32.89
CA SER A 257 -10.38 -6.15 -33.02
C SER A 257 -11.76 -5.85 -32.41
N LEU A 258 -11.90 -4.75 -31.66
CA LEU A 258 -13.13 -4.38 -30.98
C LEU A 258 -14.10 -3.65 -31.91
N SER A 259 -15.40 -3.70 -31.58
CA SER A 259 -16.43 -2.95 -32.32
C SER A 259 -16.22 -1.42 -32.21
N PRO A 260 -16.75 -0.60 -33.13
CA PRO A 260 -16.57 0.86 -33.09
C PRO A 260 -17.05 1.52 -31.80
N GLU A 261 -18.09 0.99 -31.16
CA GLU A 261 -18.62 1.48 -29.88
C GLU A 261 -17.69 1.12 -28.71
N GLN A 262 -17.20 -0.11 -28.67
CA GLN A 262 -16.21 -0.56 -27.68
C GLN A 262 -14.89 0.20 -27.83
N GLN A 263 -14.45 0.49 -29.06
CA GLN A 263 -13.29 1.32 -29.32
C GLN A 263 -13.46 2.76 -28.80
N ARG A 264 -14.65 3.35 -28.97
CA ARG A 264 -14.96 4.68 -28.43
C ARG A 264 -14.89 4.67 -26.90
N PHE A 265 -15.50 3.68 -26.27
CA PHE A 265 -15.43 3.51 -24.80
C PHE A 265 -13.99 3.32 -24.33
N ALA A 266 -13.23 2.40 -24.95
CA ALA A 266 -11.84 2.15 -24.58
C ALA A 266 -10.96 3.40 -24.72
N LYS A 267 -11.13 4.18 -25.80
CA LYS A 267 -10.40 5.45 -26.00
C LYS A 267 -10.74 6.48 -24.92
N ALA A 268 -12.02 6.62 -24.56
CA ALA A 268 -12.46 7.53 -23.50
C ALA A 268 -11.96 7.10 -22.12
N PHE A 269 -11.98 5.80 -21.83
CA PHE A 269 -11.46 5.25 -20.59
C PHE A 269 -9.94 5.47 -20.49
N ARG A 270 -9.20 5.26 -21.58
CA ARG A 270 -7.77 5.55 -21.62
C ARG A 270 -7.47 7.04 -21.41
N SER A 271 -8.21 7.95 -22.04
CA SER A 271 -7.98 9.38 -21.83
C SER A 271 -8.20 9.77 -20.37
N MET A 272 -9.25 9.22 -19.73
CA MET A 272 -9.51 9.42 -18.31
C MET A 272 -8.38 8.85 -17.43
N GLN A 273 -7.89 7.65 -17.75
CA GLN A 273 -6.76 7.04 -17.02
C GLN A 273 -5.47 7.86 -17.14
N LEU A 274 -5.21 8.46 -18.31
CA LEU A 274 -4.03 9.29 -18.54
C LEU A 274 -4.14 10.65 -17.83
N GLU A 275 -5.32 11.26 -17.82
CA GLU A 275 -5.60 12.51 -17.12
C GLU A 275 -5.38 12.40 -15.61
N SER A 276 -5.69 11.24 -15.02
CA SER A 276 -5.49 10.97 -13.58
C SER A 276 -4.20 10.19 -13.26
N SER A 277 -3.26 10.08 -14.20
CA SER A 277 -2.10 9.18 -14.05
C SER A 277 -0.96 9.72 -13.17
N VAL A 278 -0.92 11.03 -12.92
CA VAL A 278 0.17 11.65 -12.15
C VAL A 278 -0.13 11.57 -10.66
N PHE A 279 0.55 10.64 -10.00
CA PHE A 279 0.55 10.52 -8.55
C PHE A 279 1.29 11.70 -7.92
N GLY A 280 0.59 12.44 -7.07
CA GLY A 280 1.11 13.62 -6.38
C GLY A 280 1.24 13.40 -4.89
N VAL A 281 2.35 13.87 -4.33
CA VAL A 281 2.59 13.91 -2.89
C VAL A 281 2.92 15.34 -2.50
N CYS A 282 2.17 15.90 -1.55
CA CYS A 282 2.38 17.24 -1.03
C CYS A 282 2.71 17.18 0.46
N ALA A 283 3.82 17.80 0.86
CA ALA A 283 4.25 17.87 2.25
C ALA A 283 4.07 19.30 2.77
N VAL A 284 3.22 19.47 3.78
CA VAL A 284 2.91 20.75 4.40
C VAL A 284 3.52 20.81 5.80
N GLN A 285 4.32 21.85 6.05
CA GLN A 285 4.95 22.05 7.35
C GLN A 285 3.95 22.70 8.32
N LEU A 286 3.73 22.09 9.49
CA LEU A 286 2.68 22.54 10.41
C LEU A 286 3.10 23.74 11.27
N LYS A 287 4.36 23.79 11.75
CA LYS A 287 4.82 24.86 12.65
C LYS A 287 4.61 26.28 12.11
N PRO A 288 4.98 26.62 10.86
CA PRO A 288 4.72 27.95 10.31
C PRO A 288 3.24 28.29 10.24
N GLN A 289 2.39 27.30 9.96
CA GLN A 289 0.95 27.52 9.85
C GLN A 289 0.30 27.73 11.21
N LEU A 290 0.80 27.03 12.26
CA LEU A 290 0.40 27.30 13.64
C LEU A 290 0.85 28.69 14.11
N GLU A 291 2.05 29.13 13.75
CA GLU A 291 2.53 30.48 14.06
C GLU A 291 1.60 31.54 13.44
N LEU A 292 1.23 31.37 12.17
CA LEU A 292 0.30 32.27 11.48
C LEU A 292 -1.11 32.23 12.09
N LEU A 293 -1.62 31.04 12.38
CA LEU A 293 -2.96 30.85 12.96
C LEU A 293 -3.09 31.51 14.35
N LEU A 294 -2.02 31.46 15.15
CA LEU A 294 -2.00 32.00 16.51
C LEU A 294 -1.59 33.48 16.58
N GLY A 295 -1.31 34.12 15.43
CA GLY A 295 -0.84 35.51 15.38
C GLY A 295 0.59 35.70 15.90
N LEU A 296 1.39 34.64 15.92
CA LEU A 296 2.77 34.65 16.39
C LEU A 296 3.74 35.05 15.26
N PRO A 297 4.83 35.77 15.57
CA PRO A 297 5.91 36.01 14.62
C PRO A 297 6.52 34.70 14.12
N GLN A 298 7.07 34.71 12.90
CA GLN A 298 7.79 33.56 12.35
C GLN A 298 8.91 33.09 13.29
N PHE A 299 9.07 31.77 13.37
CA PHE A 299 10.06 31.06 14.19
C PHE A 299 9.83 31.09 15.70
N SER A 300 8.75 31.69 16.19
CA SER A 300 8.45 31.77 17.64
C SER A 300 8.28 30.39 18.29
N LEU A 301 7.73 29.40 17.57
CA LEU A 301 7.51 28.06 18.10
C LEU A 301 8.73 27.13 17.94
N THR A 302 9.81 27.60 17.33
CA THR A 302 10.97 26.74 17.02
C THR A 302 11.67 26.22 18.27
N LYS A 303 11.71 27.01 19.35
CA LYS A 303 12.31 26.63 20.64
C LYS A 303 11.30 26.03 21.62
N GLU A 304 10.01 26.14 21.32
CA GLU A 304 8.90 25.81 22.23
C GLU A 304 8.32 24.43 21.90
N ILE A 305 9.10 23.39 22.19
CA ILE A 305 8.75 22.00 21.85
C ILE A 305 7.47 21.56 22.56
N LYS A 306 7.41 21.77 23.88
CA LYS A 306 6.27 21.34 24.70
C LYS A 306 4.98 22.04 24.24
N LEU A 307 5.03 23.36 24.10
CA LEU A 307 3.89 24.15 23.61
C LEU A 307 3.41 23.66 22.24
N THR A 308 4.31 23.33 21.31
CA THR A 308 3.91 22.82 19.99
C THR A 308 3.19 21.49 20.08
N GLN A 309 3.64 20.57 20.96
CA GLN A 309 2.99 19.28 21.17
C GLN A 309 1.61 19.46 21.83
N ASP A 310 1.54 20.30 22.85
CA ASP A 310 0.32 20.64 23.56
C ASP A 310 -0.72 21.20 22.58
N LEU A 311 -0.35 22.22 21.79
CA LEU A 311 -1.20 22.81 20.74
C LEU A 311 -1.69 21.78 19.74
N LEU A 312 -0.82 20.90 19.24
CA LEU A 312 -1.22 19.86 18.27
C LEU A 312 -2.25 18.90 18.87
N SER A 313 -2.09 18.49 20.13
CA SER A 313 -3.09 17.63 20.79
C SER A 313 -4.39 18.36 21.08
N LEU A 314 -4.37 19.66 21.43
CA LEU A 314 -5.59 20.46 21.59
C LEU A 314 -6.38 20.57 20.29
N PHE A 315 -5.70 20.73 19.15
CA PHE A 315 -6.36 20.82 17.84
C PHE A 315 -6.84 19.46 17.30
N ILE A 316 -6.06 18.39 17.51
CA ILE A 316 -6.37 17.07 16.95
C ILE A 316 -7.34 16.29 17.86
N ASP A 317 -7.02 16.17 19.14
CA ASP A 317 -7.74 15.29 20.07
C ASP A 317 -8.97 15.99 20.66
N TYR A 318 -8.87 17.28 21.00
CA TYR A 318 -9.93 18.03 21.67
C TYR A 318 -10.70 18.99 20.75
N GLN A 319 -10.26 19.16 19.49
CA GLN A 319 -10.90 20.01 18.47
C GLN A 319 -11.22 21.44 18.95
N ILE A 320 -10.31 22.04 19.70
CA ILE A 320 -10.51 23.37 20.28
C ILE A 320 -10.36 24.43 19.19
N SER A 321 -11.29 25.40 19.18
CA SER A 321 -11.25 26.54 18.26
C SER A 321 -9.96 27.34 18.42
N SER A 322 -9.34 27.68 17.28
CA SER A 322 -8.10 28.47 17.23
C SER A 322 -8.23 29.83 17.90
N ASP A 323 -9.41 30.44 17.85
CA ASP A 323 -9.66 31.77 18.39
C ASP A 323 -9.40 31.86 19.88
N LEU A 324 -9.68 30.78 20.63
CA LEU A 324 -9.46 30.72 22.08
C LEU A 324 -7.97 30.67 22.45
N LEU A 325 -7.13 30.18 21.54
CA LEU A 325 -5.69 29.99 21.75
C LEU A 325 -4.85 31.09 21.10
N SER A 326 -5.43 31.82 20.15
CA SER A 326 -4.77 32.89 19.39
C SER A 326 -4.39 34.08 20.28
N PHE A 327 -3.35 34.80 19.88
CA PHE A 327 -2.97 36.06 20.51
C PHE A 327 -3.77 37.22 19.90
N ASP A 328 -4.59 37.89 20.71
CA ASP A 328 -5.44 39.02 20.32
C ASP A 328 -4.89 40.40 20.76
N GLY A 329 -3.68 40.43 21.33
CA GLY A 329 -3.08 41.63 21.90
C GLY A 329 -2.45 42.61 20.90
N VAL A 330 -2.02 43.78 21.40
CA VAL A 330 -1.43 44.85 20.58
C VAL A 330 -0.12 44.38 19.92
N GLY A 331 0.00 44.58 18.60
CA GLY A 331 1.10 44.06 17.78
C GLY A 331 2.53 44.48 18.18
N SER A 332 2.69 45.46 19.08
CA SER A 332 3.96 46.02 19.54
C SER A 332 4.71 45.15 20.57
N MET A 333 4.11 44.06 21.07
CA MET A 333 4.78 43.16 22.02
C MET A 333 5.90 42.36 21.37
N THR A 334 6.92 42.02 22.16
CA THR A 334 8.05 41.19 21.72
C THR A 334 7.59 39.75 21.44
N SER A 335 8.33 39.00 20.64
CA SER A 335 7.98 37.60 20.30
C SER A 335 7.86 36.72 21.55
N SER A 336 8.71 36.93 22.55
CA SER A 336 8.68 36.17 23.80
C SER A 336 7.41 36.45 24.62
N GLU A 337 6.97 37.70 24.70
CA GLU A 337 5.77 38.07 25.45
C GLU A 337 4.50 37.49 24.80
N LYS A 338 4.43 37.50 23.47
CA LYS A 338 3.31 36.89 22.72
C LYS A 338 3.21 35.39 22.97
N VAL A 339 4.35 34.69 23.01
CA VAL A 339 4.41 33.25 23.30
C VAL A 339 3.94 32.95 24.72
N GLU A 340 4.33 33.76 25.71
CA GLU A 340 3.89 33.57 27.10
C GLU A 340 2.37 33.75 27.27
N VAL A 341 1.76 34.69 26.55
CA VAL A 341 0.29 34.84 26.55
C VAL A 341 -0.38 33.59 25.99
N VAL A 342 0.09 33.07 24.86
CA VAL A 342 -0.45 31.82 24.27
C VAL A 342 -0.23 30.63 25.21
N LYS A 343 0.92 30.54 25.89
CA LYS A 343 1.15 29.51 26.93
C LYS A 343 0.12 29.61 28.06
N GLY A 344 -0.21 30.82 28.50
CA GLY A 344 -1.25 31.06 29.50
C GLY A 344 -2.62 30.56 29.06
N HIS A 345 -3.01 30.86 27.82
CA HIS A 345 -4.28 30.38 27.25
C HIS A 345 -4.32 28.85 27.16
N VAL A 346 -3.25 28.23 26.66
CA VAL A 346 -3.11 26.77 26.58
C VAL A 346 -3.19 26.14 27.98
N ALA A 347 -2.49 26.68 28.96
CA ALA A 347 -2.48 26.17 30.33
C ALA A 347 -3.88 26.20 30.96
N ALA A 348 -4.60 27.32 30.83
CA ALA A 348 -5.97 27.46 31.35
C ALA A 348 -6.93 26.45 30.71
N VAL A 349 -6.80 26.20 29.41
CA VAL A 349 -7.60 25.19 28.70
C VAL A 349 -7.27 23.79 29.19
N TYR A 350 -5.99 23.47 29.41
CA TYR A 350 -5.62 22.16 29.97
C TYR A 350 -6.10 21.95 31.40
N GLU A 351 -6.06 22.98 32.24
CA GLU A 351 -6.57 22.94 33.61
C GLU A 351 -8.07 22.60 33.59
N MET A 352 -8.85 23.27 32.74
CA MET A 352 -10.27 22.95 32.55
C MET A 352 -10.49 21.49 32.07
N ILE A 353 -9.68 21.01 31.14
CA ILE A 353 -9.76 19.62 30.65
C ILE A 353 -9.42 18.62 31.77
N GLN A 354 -8.42 18.92 32.60
CA GLN A 354 -8.04 18.06 33.73
C GLN A 354 -9.14 18.01 34.79
N GLU A 355 -9.71 19.16 35.16
CA GLU A 355 -10.83 19.23 36.10
C GLU A 355 -12.04 18.40 35.63
N LEU A 356 -12.35 18.45 34.33
CA LEU A 356 -13.42 17.65 33.73
C LEU A 356 -13.11 16.16 33.80
N LYS A 357 -11.89 15.75 33.44
CA LYS A 357 -11.46 14.33 33.53
C LYS A 357 -11.50 13.80 34.96
N GLU A 358 -11.08 14.59 35.93
CA GLU A 358 -11.13 14.22 37.35
C GLU A 358 -12.57 14.13 37.87
N LYS A 359 -13.47 14.96 37.36
CA LYS A 359 -14.89 14.87 37.68
C LYS A 359 -15.53 13.63 37.07
N ASP A 360 -15.20 13.30 35.82
CA ASP A 360 -15.70 12.11 35.13
C ASP A 360 -15.21 10.82 35.81
N LEU A 361 -13.94 10.78 36.21
CA LEU A 361 -13.37 9.66 37.00
C LEU A 361 -14.12 9.48 38.33
N ARG A 362 -14.35 10.56 39.08
CA ARG A 362 -15.10 10.50 40.35
C ARG A 362 -16.54 10.04 40.16
N ASN A 363 -17.19 10.48 39.09
CA ASN A 363 -18.56 10.03 38.79
C ASN A 363 -18.57 8.53 38.43
N ALA A 364 -17.59 8.06 37.63
CA ALA A 364 -17.47 6.65 37.28
C ALA A 364 -17.14 5.77 38.50
N GLU A 365 -16.31 6.25 39.42
CA GLU A 365 -16.04 5.58 40.71
C GLU A 365 -17.32 5.49 41.55
N GLN A 366 -18.09 6.57 41.66
CA GLN A 366 -19.36 6.58 42.39
C GLN A 366 -20.40 5.64 41.75
N GLU A 367 -20.47 5.58 40.41
CA GLU A 367 -21.33 4.64 39.71
C GLU A 367 -20.90 3.19 39.91
N ALA A 368 -19.59 2.91 39.88
CA ALA A 368 -19.04 1.59 40.14
C ALA A 368 -19.29 1.15 41.59
N ASP A 369 -19.12 2.04 42.56
CA ASP A 369 -19.40 1.77 43.97
C ASP A 369 -20.90 1.54 44.21
N MET A 370 -21.79 2.36 43.62
CA MET A 370 -23.24 2.13 43.67
C MET A 370 -23.62 0.79 43.03
N HIS A 371 -22.97 0.40 41.93
CA HIS A 371 -23.20 -0.89 41.28
C HIS A 371 -22.71 -2.08 42.13
N VAL A 372 -21.58 -1.94 42.84
CA VAL A 372 -21.08 -2.94 43.80
C VAL A 372 -21.98 -3.04 45.03
N GLU A 373 -22.49 -1.91 45.55
CA GLU A 373 -23.46 -1.90 46.65
C GLU A 373 -24.81 -2.51 46.27
N MET A 374 -25.30 -2.31 45.04
CA MET A 374 -26.51 -2.98 44.57
C MET A 374 -26.33 -4.50 44.45
N ILE A 375 -25.13 -4.97 44.10
CA ILE A 375 -24.81 -6.41 44.03
C ILE A 375 -24.62 -7.02 45.43
N ASN A 376 -23.96 -6.31 46.36
CA ASN A 376 -23.74 -6.79 47.73
C ASN A 376 -24.97 -6.60 48.65
N GLY A 377 -25.83 -5.62 48.37
CA GLY A 377 -27.07 -5.35 49.09
C GLY A 377 -28.23 -6.30 48.74
N GLY A 378 -28.06 -7.15 47.72
CA GLY A 378 -29.00 -8.20 47.35
C GLY A 378 -28.99 -9.44 48.26
N GLY A 379 -28.12 -9.47 49.28
CA GLY A 379 -28.09 -10.53 50.29
C GLY A 379 -29.14 -10.33 51.38
N PHE A 380 -30.15 -11.22 51.41
CA PHE A 380 -31.10 -11.51 52.49
C PHE A 380 -32.47 -10.78 52.50
N ARG A 381 -33.50 -11.43 51.92
CA ARG A 381 -34.70 -11.90 52.65
C ARG A 381 -35.45 -12.98 51.87
N LEU A 382 -35.13 -14.22 52.23
CA LEU A 382 -35.90 -15.42 51.90
C LEU A 382 -37.17 -15.43 52.76
N PHE A 383 -38.32 -15.09 52.20
CA PHE A 383 -39.62 -15.57 52.70
C PHE A 383 -40.59 -15.71 51.52
N GLY A 384 -40.54 -16.89 50.90
CA GLY A 384 -41.53 -17.33 49.93
C GLY A 384 -42.84 -17.65 50.65
N GLY A 385 -43.83 -16.79 50.47
CA GLY A 385 -45.24 -17.13 50.55
C GLY A 385 -45.80 -17.27 49.13
N ALA A 386 -46.16 -18.52 48.79
CA ALA A 386 -47.10 -18.95 47.75
C ALA A 386 -46.99 -18.38 46.32
N ALA A 387 -46.67 -19.27 45.39
CA ALA A 387 -46.84 -19.09 43.95
C ALA A 387 -48.32 -19.02 43.53
N PRO A 388 -48.66 -18.29 42.45
CA PRO A 388 -49.74 -18.67 41.56
C PRO A 388 -49.23 -19.13 40.19
N ALA A 389 -49.92 -20.13 39.66
CA ALA A 389 -49.67 -20.85 38.41
C ALA A 389 -49.92 -20.00 37.14
N PRO A 390 -49.42 -20.43 35.97
CA PRO A 390 -49.49 -19.65 34.73
C PRO A 390 -50.80 -19.93 33.97
N PRO A 391 -51.32 -18.99 33.17
CA PRO A 391 -52.25 -19.33 32.10
C PRO A 391 -51.50 -19.32 30.76
N GLY A 392 -51.27 -20.53 30.24
CA GLY A 392 -51.03 -20.75 28.82
C GLY A 392 -52.35 -21.12 28.12
N GLY A 393 -52.51 -20.61 26.90
CA GLY A 393 -53.34 -21.24 25.86
C GLY A 393 -54.53 -20.41 25.38
N GLY A 394 -54.54 -20.07 24.09
CA GLY A 394 -55.75 -19.57 23.42
C GLY A 394 -55.56 -18.89 22.08
N MET A 395 -55.24 -19.68 21.07
CA MET A 395 -55.14 -19.43 19.62
C MET A 395 -56.39 -18.81 18.93
N PHE A 396 -56.21 -18.30 17.70
CA PHE A 396 -57.15 -17.79 16.65
C PHE A 396 -57.33 -16.25 16.58
N GLY A 397 -57.24 -15.56 15.43
CA GLY A 397 -57.15 -15.98 14.02
C GLY A 397 -56.72 -14.84 13.07
N ALA A 398 -56.53 -15.20 11.80
CA ALA A 398 -56.05 -14.36 10.69
C ALA A 398 -56.97 -13.18 10.31
N PRO A 399 -56.53 -12.30 9.39
CA PRO A 399 -57.12 -12.40 8.05
C PRO A 399 -56.13 -12.21 6.88
N ALA A 400 -56.71 -12.41 5.69
CA ALA A 400 -56.20 -12.37 4.33
C ALA A 400 -55.38 -11.14 3.93
#